data_AF-R9JUA0-F1
#
_entry.id   AF-R9JUA0-F1
#
_cell.length_a   1.000
_cell.length_b   1.000
_cell.length_c   1.000
_cell.angle_alpha   90.00
_cell.angle_beta   90.00
_cell.angle_gamma   90.00
#
_symmetry.space_group_name_H-M   'P 1'
#
loop_
_entity.id
_entity.type
_entity.pdbx_description
1 polymer ?
#
loop_
_entity_poly.entity_id
_entity_poly.type
_entity_poly.pdbx_seq_one_letter_code
_entity_poly.pdbx_strand_id
1 'polypeptide(L)' 'MILIVPFPDGNGRTGRLLVNLELMKAGFPLIDVKFRDRIAYYNAFDEYHVKHNLSAMENLFAGYINARLDMYLDMLP' A
#
# COMPACT_ATOMS: atom_id res chain seq x y z
N MET A 1 11.31 0.91 0.65
CA MET A 1 11.65 0.68 -0.77
C MET A 1 11.61 1.94 -1.63
N ILE A 2 10.85 2.98 -1.30
CA ILE A 2 10.92 4.24 -2.06
C ILE A 2 12.19 5.04 -1.68
N LEU A 3 12.62 4.92 -0.42
CA LEU A 3 13.82 5.58 0.13
C LEU A 3 15.15 4.90 -0.25
N ILE A 4 15.10 3.64 -0.66
CA ILE A 4 16.27 2.87 -1.13
C ILE A 4 15.93 2.42 -2.53
N VAL A 5 16.66 2.94 -3.53
CA VAL A 5 16.35 2.79 -4.96
C VAL A 5 17.38 1.86 -5.60
N PRO A 6 17.30 0.53 -5.37
CA PRO A 6 18.33 -0.41 -5.82
C PRO A 6 18.31 -0.67 -7.32
N PHE A 7 17.22 -0.32 -8.02
CA PHE A 7 17.06 -0.57 -9.45
C PHE A 7 17.02 0.74 -10.26
N PRO A 8 17.52 0.75 -11.51
CA PRO A 8 17.42 1.93 -12.40
C PRO A 8 15.99 2.37 -12.69
N ASP A 9 15.05 1.41 -12.72
CA ASP A 9 13.60 1.63 -12.85
C ASP A 9 12.87 0.49 -12.11
N GLY A 10 11.58 0.65 -11.85
CA GLY A 10 10.71 -0.41 -11.34
C GLY A 10 10.53 -0.41 -9.84
N ASN A 11 11.27 0.41 -9.07
CA ASN A 11 11.20 0.45 -7.61
C ASN A 11 9.78 0.64 -7.07
N GLY A 12 8.96 1.47 -7.71
CA GLY A 12 7.56 1.65 -7.33
C GLY A 12 6.70 0.39 -7.56
N ARG A 13 6.94 -0.35 -8.65
CA ARG A 13 6.26 -1.62 -8.95
C ARG A 13 6.67 -2.70 -7.95
N THR A 14 7.98 -2.87 -7.73
CA THR A 14 8.51 -3.83 -6.77
C THR A 14 8.08 -3.50 -5.35
N GLY A 15 8.03 -2.21 -4.97
CA GLY A 15 7.54 -1.77 -3.68
C GLY A 15 6.09 -2.18 -3.42
N ARG A 16 5.19 -1.98 -4.40
CA ARG A 16 3.79 -2.43 -4.29
C ARG A 16 3.68 -3.96 -4.24
N LEU A 17 4.50 -4.68 -5.01
CA LEU A 17 4.55 -6.15 -4.93
C LEU A 17 4.99 -6.63 -3.54
N LEU A 18 5.98 -5.99 -2.92
CA LEU A 18 6.38 -6.34 -1.56
C LEU A 18 5.28 -6.07 -0.52
N VAL A 19 4.59 -4.93 -0.61
CA VAL A 19 3.44 -4.65 0.27
C VAL A 19 2.41 -5.77 0.15
N ASN A 20 2.06 -6.13 -1.09
CA ASN A 20 1.12 -7.20 -1.37
C ASN A 20 1.61 -8.58 -0.90
N LEU A 21 2.91 -8.87 -1.02
CA LEU A 21 3.51 -10.10 -0.49
C LEU A 21 3.34 -10.19 1.03
N GLU A 22 3.61 -9.11 1.77
CA GLU A 22 3.44 -9.09 3.23
C GLU A 22 1.97 -9.19 3.64
N LEU A 23 1.05 -8.55 2.91
CA LEU A 23 -0.39 -8.72 3.13
C LEU A 23 -0.83 -10.17 2.93
N MET A 24 -0.38 -10.82 1.85
CA MET A 24 -0.68 -12.24 1.60
C MET A 24 -0.17 -13.14 2.72
N LYS A 25 1.06 -12.91 3.19
CA LYS A 25 1.64 -13.69 4.32
C LYS A 25 0.82 -13.54 5.60
N ALA A 26 0.20 -12.38 5.79
CA ALA A 26 -0.68 -12.10 6.92
C ALA A 26 -2.17 -12.47 6.68
N GLY A 27 -2.52 -13.05 5.53
CA GLY A 27 -3.89 -13.46 5.22
C GLY A 27 -4.82 -12.33 4.76
N PHE A 28 -4.28 -11.14 4.49
CA PHE A 28 -5.03 -10.01 3.97
C PHE A 28 -5.18 -10.09 2.44
N PRO A 29 -6.25 -9.48 1.89
CA PRO A 29 -6.40 -9.40 0.45
C PRO A 29 -5.35 -8.48 -0.17
N LEU A 30 -5.05 -8.74 -1.43
CA LEU A 30 -4.22 -7.87 -2.27
C LEU A 30 -4.88 -6.50 -2.45
N ILE A 31 -4.09 -5.44 -2.35
CA ILE A 31 -4.52 -4.07 -2.61
C ILE A 31 -3.99 -3.55 -3.94
N ASP A 32 -4.80 -2.70 -4.58
CA ASP A 32 -4.43 -1.97 -5.78
C ASP A 32 -4.33 -0.47 -5.46
N VAL A 33 -3.10 0.00 -5.26
CA VAL A 33 -2.82 1.44 -5.02
C VAL A 33 -3.03 2.20 -6.33
N LYS A 34 -4.14 2.93 -6.41
CA LYS A 34 -4.59 3.60 -7.64
C LYS A 34 -3.67 4.77 -8.00
N PHE A 35 -3.48 5.00 -9.30
CA PHE A 35 -2.68 6.13 -9.80
C PHE A 35 -3.17 7.50 -9.33
N ARG A 36 -4.49 7.63 -9.09
CA ARG A 36 -5.10 8.85 -8.55
C ARG A 36 -4.57 9.18 -7.14
N ASP A 37 -4.24 8.16 -6.37
CA ASP A 37 -3.82 8.28 -4.97
C ASP A 37 -2.30 8.34 -4.84
N ARG A 38 -1.55 8.45 -5.95
CA ARG A 38 -0.08 8.47 -5.95
C ARG A 38 0.50 9.53 -5.02
N ILE A 39 -0.14 10.71 -4.93
CA ILE A 39 0.31 11.80 -4.07
C ILE A 39 0.16 11.41 -2.60
N ALA A 40 -1.01 10.88 -2.21
CA ALA A 40 -1.25 10.41 -0.85
C ALA A 40 -0.29 9.27 -0.48
N TYR A 41 -0.03 8.36 -1.42
CA TYR A 41 0.93 7.28 -1.25
C TYR A 41 2.35 7.82 -1.00
N TYR A 42 2.86 8.73 -1.83
CA TYR A 42 4.19 9.33 -1.61
C TYR A 42 4.25 10.12 -0.30
N ASN A 43 3.23 10.94 -0.01
CA ASN A 43 3.16 11.72 1.22
C ASN A 43 3.19 10.82 2.47
N ALA A 44 2.55 9.65 2.43
CA ALA A 44 2.59 8.69 3.53
C ALA A 44 4.00 8.14 3.78
N PHE A 45 4.77 7.89 2.71
CA PHE A 45 6.18 7.49 2.85
C PHE A 45 7.07 8.63 3.34
N ASP A 46 6.85 9.85 2.84
CA ASP A 46 7.60 11.03 3.27
C ASP A 46 7.33 11.37 4.75
N GLU A 47 6.08 11.24 5.18
CA GLU A 47 5.70 11.46 6.58
C GLU A 47 6.39 10.46 7.52
N TYR A 48 6.44 9.19 7.13
CA TYR A 48 7.21 8.19 7.87
C TYR A 48 8.71 8.51 7.85
N HIS A 49 9.25 8.97 6.72
CA HIS A 49 10.67 9.28 6.60
C HIS A 49 11.10 10.45 7.49
N VAL A 50 10.31 11.52 7.52
CA VAL A 50 10.64 12.76 8.22
C VAL A 50 10.25 12.71 9.69
N LYS A 51 9.08 12.12 10.01
CA LYS A 51 8.46 12.19 11.33
C LYS A 51 8.39 10.84 12.05
N HIS A 52 8.80 9.75 11.41
CA HIS A 52 8.60 8.38 11.89
C HIS A 52 7.12 8.05 12.20
N ASN A 53 6.20 8.76 11.55
CA ASN A 53 4.77 8.56 11.73
C ASN A 53 4.23 7.60 10.66
N LEU A 54 3.72 6.44 11.10
CA LEU A 54 3.14 5.41 10.22
C LEU A 54 1.65 5.64 9.92
N SER A 55 0.96 6.50 10.68
CA SER A 55 -0.50 6.56 10.64
C SER A 55 -1.06 6.90 9.25
N ALA A 56 -0.38 7.76 8.47
CA ALA A 56 -0.81 8.04 7.10
C ALA A 56 -0.74 6.81 6.19
N MET A 57 0.30 5.98 6.34
CA MET A 57 0.46 4.76 5.55
C MET A 57 -0.52 3.68 6.01
N GLU A 58 -0.70 3.52 7.33
CA GLU A 58 -1.67 2.61 7.92
C GLU A 58 -3.09 2.93 7.46
N ASN A 59 -3.51 4.20 7.56
CA ASN A 59 -4.83 4.64 7.12
C ASN A 59 -5.06 4.40 5.63
N LEU A 60 -4.05 4.67 4.80
CA LEU A 60 -4.14 4.46 3.36
C LEU A 60 -4.33 2.98 3.02
N PHE A 61 -3.51 2.09 3.60
CA PHE A 61 -3.61 0.66 3.35
C PHE A 61 -4.86 0.04 3.96
N ALA A 62 -5.24 0.44 5.17
CA ALA A 62 -6.49 0.02 5.80
C ALA A 62 -7.70 0.38 4.92
N GLY A 63 -7.72 1.59 4.33
CA GLY A 63 -8.77 2.00 3.40
C GLY A 63 -8.89 1.08 2.19
N TYR A 64 -7.77 0.72 1.57
CA TYR A 64 -7.78 -0.22 0.44
C TYR A 64 -8.18 -1.64 0.84
N ILE A 65 -7.69 -2.14 1.98
CA ILE A 65 -8.03 -3.47 2.49
C ILE A 65 -9.53 -3.53 2.78
N ASN A 66 -10.09 -2.56 3.49
CA ASN A 66 -11.51 -2.50 3.80
C ASN A 66 -12.35 -2.48 2.52
N ALA A 67 -12.04 -1.58 1.58
CA ALA A 67 -12.73 -1.55 0.29
C ALA A 67 -12.64 -2.88 -0.47
N ARG A 68 -11.54 -3.62 -0.31
CA ARG A 68 -11.37 -4.93 -0.94
C ARG A 68 -12.16 -6.03 -0.24
N LEU A 69 -12.22 -5.99 1.09
CA LEU A 69 -13.04 -6.90 1.89
C LEU A 69 -14.52 -6.67 1.64
N ASP A 70 -14.97 -5.41 1.60
CA ASP A 70 -16.36 -5.05 1.28
C ASP A 70 -16.76 -5.64 -0.08
N MET A 71 -15.92 -5.49 -1.12
CA MET A 71 -16.16 -6.12 -2.41
C MET A 71 -16.29 -7.66 -2.35
N TYR A 72 -15.58 -8.33 -1.45
CA TYR A 72 -15.70 -9.78 -1.28
C TYR A 72 -16.97 -10.15 -0.51
N LEU A 73 -17.34 -9.37 0.49
CA LEU A 73 -18.58 -9.55 1.25
C LEU A 73 -19.80 -9.35 0.34
N ASP A 74 -19.78 -8.36 -0.54
CA ASP A 74 -20.83 -8.09 -1.52
C ASP A 74 -21.03 -9.23 -2.55
N MET A 75 -20.02 -10.09 -2.72
CA MET A 75 -20.10 -11.27 -3.60
C MET A 75 -20.62 -12.52 -2.89
N LEU A 76 -20.77 -12.48 -1.56
CA LEU A 76 -21.33 -13.61 -0.82
C LEU A 76 -22.85 -13.72 -1.09
N PRO A 77 -23.36 -14.94 -1.28
CA PRO A 77 -24.78 -15.19 -1.56
C PRO A 77 -25.68 -14.94 -0.35
#